data_AF-A0A251WK11-F1
#
_entry.id   AF-A0A251WK11-F1
#
_cell.length_a   1.000
_cell.length_b   1.000
_cell.length_c   1.000
_cell.angle_alpha   90.00
_cell.angle_beta   90.00
_cell.angle_gamma   90.00
#
_symmetry.space_group_name_H-M   'P 1'
#
loop_
_entity.id
_entity.type
_entity.pdbx_description
1 polymer ?
#
loop_
_entity_poly.entity_id
_entity_poly.type
_entity_poly.pdbx_seq_one_letter_code
_entity_poly.pdbx_strand_id
1 'polypeptide(L)'
;MSEENLLIPVLNGALPHPEHNWILSTRLVAEGYGVKPETIRSHKANHADEILPEQHFVMDGTQTYWTQAGVIRLGMFIKSDQAIAFRNQAETYLVQALKPTVEKFNTPSTLLDALVDDLADDILAQEIRDRLDQRLATKRQERAALVSAVGKLGLPIPQKWHSA
;
A
#
# COMPACT_ATOMS: atom_id res chain seq x y z
N MET A 1 -21.70 9.86 22.97
CA MET A 1 -20.68 8.83 23.25
C MET A 1 -19.87 8.70 21.97
N SER A 2 -18.67 9.27 21.97
CA SER A 2 -17.79 9.36 20.80
C SER A 2 -17.22 7.98 20.45
N GLU A 3 -17.13 7.68 19.15
CA GLU A 3 -16.58 6.44 18.56
C GLU A 3 -15.07 6.23 18.81
N GLU A 4 -14.46 7.05 19.67
CA GLU A 4 -13.01 7.11 19.89
C GLU A 4 -12.48 6.03 20.85
N ASN A 5 -13.35 5.15 21.38
CA ASN A 5 -13.01 4.22 22.45
C ASN A 5 -13.06 2.72 22.05
N LEU A 6 -12.91 2.40 20.77
CA LEU A 6 -12.86 1.02 20.26
C LEU A 6 -11.45 0.56 19.84
N LEU A 7 -10.41 1.33 20.15
CA LEU A 7 -9.03 0.85 20.04
C LEU A 7 -8.73 -0.05 21.23
N ILE A 8 -8.46 -1.33 20.97
CA ILE A 8 -7.93 -2.24 21.98
C ILE A 8 -6.65 -1.59 22.55
N PRO A 9 -6.52 -1.38 23.87
CA PRO A 9 -5.40 -0.64 24.49
C PRO A 9 -3.99 -1.18 24.21
N VAL A 10 -3.90 -2.36 23.60
CA VAL A 10 -2.68 -3.12 23.33
C VAL A 10 -1.77 -2.43 22.29
N LEU A 11 -2.32 -1.67 21.34
CA LEU A 11 -1.51 -0.98 20.33
C LEU A 11 -0.68 0.18 20.90
N ASN A 12 -1.01 0.69 22.09
CA ASN A 12 -0.19 1.72 22.77
C ASN A 12 1.21 1.21 23.16
N GLY A 13 1.43 -0.11 23.17
CA GLY A 13 2.73 -0.74 23.43
C GLY A 13 3.43 -1.26 22.17
N ALA A 14 2.93 -0.95 20.97
CA ALA A 14 3.54 -1.38 19.71
C ALA A 14 4.86 -0.65 19.46
N LEU A 15 5.88 -1.40 18.99
CA LEU A 15 7.17 -0.83 18.63
C LEU A 15 7.22 -0.63 17.11
N PRO A 16 7.69 0.53 16.62
CA PRO A 16 7.84 0.74 15.18
C PRO A 16 8.87 -0.25 14.60
N HIS A 17 8.59 -0.77 13.40
CA HIS A 17 9.49 -1.67 12.69
C HIS A 17 9.59 -1.28 11.21
N PRO A 18 10.80 -1.15 10.64
CA PRO A 18 11.00 -0.62 9.29
C PRO A 18 10.26 -1.42 8.20
N GLU A 19 10.23 -2.75 8.32
CA GLU A 19 9.64 -3.61 7.28
C GLU A 19 8.20 -4.06 7.58
N HIS A 20 7.71 -3.83 8.80
CA HIS A 20 6.45 -4.42 9.27
C HIS A 20 5.49 -3.39 9.87
N ASN A 21 5.78 -2.10 9.70
CA ASN A 21 5.10 -0.96 10.31
C ASN A 21 5.23 -0.95 11.84
N TRP A 22 4.74 -1.99 12.51
CA TRP A 22 4.93 -2.22 13.93
C TRP A 22 5.03 -3.71 14.30
N ILE A 23 5.60 -3.95 15.47
CA ILE A 23 5.71 -5.27 16.10
C ILE A 23 5.22 -5.25 17.55
N LEU A 24 4.68 -6.38 18.02
CA LEU A 24 4.18 -6.56 19.39
C LEU A 24 4.93 -7.66 20.13
N SER A 25 5.18 -7.46 21.42
CA SER A 25 5.68 -8.53 22.29
C SER A 25 4.63 -9.64 22.43
N THR A 26 5.09 -10.87 22.68
CA THR A 26 4.19 -12.02 22.95
C THR A 26 3.20 -11.74 24.10
N ARG A 27 3.59 -10.95 25.10
CA ARG A 27 2.71 -10.54 26.21
C ARG A 27 1.52 -9.71 25.71
N LEU A 28 1.79 -8.70 24.88
CA LEU A 28 0.77 -7.81 24.32
C LEU A 28 -0.18 -8.55 23.38
N VAL A 29 0.35 -9.43 22.53
CA VAL A 29 -0.48 -10.26 21.65
C VAL A 29 -1.41 -11.17 22.47
N ALA A 30 -0.90 -11.79 23.53
CA ALA A 30 -1.70 -12.64 24.40
C ALA A 30 -2.83 -11.85 25.09
N GLU A 31 -2.53 -10.63 25.57
CA GLU A 31 -3.51 -9.71 26.16
C GLU A 31 -4.60 -9.33 25.15
N GLY A 32 -4.23 -9.01 23.90
CA GLY A 32 -5.20 -8.70 22.83
C GLY A 32 -6.13 -9.87 22.48
N TYR A 33 -5.64 -11.10 22.58
CA TYR A 33 -6.42 -12.31 22.34
C TYR A 33 -7.15 -12.85 23.57
N GLY A 34 -6.92 -12.31 24.77
CA GLY A 34 -7.49 -12.82 26.01
C GLY A 34 -6.99 -14.20 26.39
N VAL A 35 -5.73 -14.53 26.04
CA VAL A 35 -5.11 -15.82 26.32
C VAL A 35 -3.82 -15.65 27.10
N LYS A 36 -3.25 -16.76 27.58
CA LYS A 36 -1.95 -16.74 28.24
C LYS A 36 -0.82 -16.65 27.20
N PRO A 37 0.33 -16.01 27.50
CA PRO A 37 1.49 -15.99 26.61
C PRO A 37 1.98 -17.37 26.17
N GLU A 38 1.80 -18.39 27.01
CA GLU A 38 2.08 -19.78 26.68
C GLU A 38 1.26 -20.27 25.49
N THR A 39 -0.01 -19.88 25.38
CA THR A 39 -0.88 -20.23 24.26
C THR A 39 -0.32 -19.70 22.94
N ILE A 40 0.20 -18.47 22.94
CA ILE A 40 0.84 -17.86 21.76
C ILE A 40 2.11 -18.63 21.37
N ARG A 41 2.97 -18.97 22.35
CA ARG A 41 4.18 -19.77 22.10
C ARG A 41 3.86 -21.18 21.61
N SER A 42 2.83 -21.81 22.14
CA SER A 42 2.37 -23.13 21.69
C SER A 42 1.87 -23.07 20.25
N HIS A 43 1.10 -22.05 19.87
CA HIS A 43 0.67 -21.89 18.47
C HIS A 43 1.86 -21.67 17.53
N LYS A 44 2.84 -20.84 17.92
CA LYS A 44 4.10 -20.67 17.16
C LYS A 44 4.79 -22.02 16.91
N ALA A 45 4.87 -22.87 17.92
CA ALA A 45 5.54 -24.17 17.82
C ALA A 45 4.72 -25.22 17.04
N ASN A 46 3.42 -25.27 17.26
CA ASN A 46 2.53 -26.29 16.70
C ASN A 46 2.12 -26.01 15.24
N HIS A 47 2.27 -24.77 14.78
CA HIS A 47 1.92 -24.34 13.41
C HIS A 47 3.13 -23.75 12.71
N ALA A 48 4.30 -24.38 12.86
CA ALA A 48 5.57 -23.88 12.29
C ALA A 48 5.59 -23.89 10.75
N ASP A 49 4.69 -24.64 10.12
CA ASP A 49 4.43 -24.67 8.68
C ASP A 49 3.61 -23.45 8.19
N GLU A 50 2.82 -22.82 9.07
CA GLU A 50 1.99 -21.66 8.74
C GLU A 50 2.53 -20.34 9.35
N ILE A 51 3.22 -20.41 10.48
CA ILE A 51 3.78 -19.28 11.23
C ILE A 51 5.28 -19.20 10.94
N LEU A 52 5.58 -18.44 9.89
CA LEU A 52 6.93 -18.31 9.33
C LEU A 52 7.74 -17.15 9.95
N PRO A 53 9.05 -17.35 10.21
CA PRO A 53 9.96 -16.28 10.62
C PRO A 53 10.06 -15.19 9.54
N GLU A 54 10.40 -13.97 9.96
CA GLU A 54 10.50 -12.74 9.13
C GLU A 54 9.21 -12.29 8.43
N GLN A 55 8.16 -13.13 8.42
CA GLN A 55 6.84 -12.78 7.91
C GLN A 55 5.85 -12.56 9.06
N HIS A 56 5.74 -13.54 9.96
CA HIS A 56 4.75 -13.55 11.04
C HIS A 56 5.37 -13.13 12.38
N PHE A 57 6.66 -13.38 12.56
CA PHE A 57 7.38 -12.95 13.74
C PHE A 57 8.84 -12.67 13.40
N VAL A 58 9.44 -11.76 14.16
CA VAL A 58 10.88 -11.52 14.17
C VAL A 58 11.44 -11.91 15.54
N MET A 59 12.70 -12.32 15.58
CA MET A 59 13.37 -12.71 16.81
C MET A 59 14.49 -11.75 17.15
N ASP A 60 14.52 -11.30 18.41
CA ASP A 60 15.66 -10.59 19.00
C ASP A 60 16.21 -11.44 20.16
N GLY A 61 17.31 -12.15 19.90
CA GLY A 61 17.81 -13.19 20.77
C GLY A 61 16.76 -14.28 21.03
N THR A 62 16.35 -14.43 22.30
CA THR A 62 15.31 -15.40 22.69
C THR A 62 13.90 -14.81 22.64
N GLN A 63 13.77 -13.50 22.43
CA GLN A 63 12.49 -12.83 22.47
C GLN A 63 11.81 -12.88 21.09
N THR A 64 10.53 -13.23 21.07
CA THR A 64 9.70 -13.19 19.86
C THR A 64 8.83 -11.94 19.86
N TYR A 65 8.89 -11.22 18.75
CA TYR A 65 8.01 -10.11 18.41
C TYR A 65 7.15 -10.47 17.20
N TRP A 66 5.88 -10.10 17.26
CA TRP A 66 4.87 -10.49 16.29
C TRP A 66 4.57 -9.32 15.36
N THR A 67 4.60 -9.59 14.06
CA THR A 67 4.24 -8.61 13.01
C THR A 67 2.72 -8.48 12.93
N GLN A 68 2.23 -7.47 12.21
CA GLN A 68 0.80 -7.36 11.87
C GLN A 68 0.25 -8.66 11.25
N ALA A 69 0.99 -9.25 10.31
CA ALA A 69 0.61 -10.48 9.64
C ALA A 69 0.57 -11.68 10.61
N GLY A 70 1.54 -11.79 11.53
CA GLY A 70 1.55 -12.85 12.53
C GLY A 70 0.44 -12.75 13.55
N VAL A 71 0.10 -11.53 13.96
CA VAL A 71 -1.08 -11.27 14.79
C VAL A 71 -2.32 -11.78 14.06
N ILE A 72 -2.58 -11.33 12.83
CA ILE A 72 -3.73 -11.79 12.04
C ILE A 72 -3.76 -13.32 11.90
N ARG A 73 -2.60 -13.94 11.61
CA ARG A 73 -2.46 -15.40 11.47
C ARG A 73 -2.83 -16.13 12.76
N LEU A 74 -2.36 -15.66 13.92
CA LEU A 74 -2.71 -16.23 15.23
C LEU A 74 -4.23 -16.19 15.49
N GLY A 75 -4.91 -15.14 15.02
CA GLY A 75 -6.36 -15.01 15.12
C GLY A 75 -7.15 -16.12 14.42
N MET A 76 -6.54 -16.89 13.50
CA MET A 76 -7.15 -18.05 12.85
C MET A 76 -7.17 -19.29 13.75
N PHE A 77 -6.19 -19.41 14.67
CA PHE A 77 -6.07 -20.55 15.56
C PHE A 77 -6.72 -20.30 16.93
N ILE A 78 -6.71 -19.06 17.41
CA ILE A 78 -7.18 -18.71 18.74
C ILE A 78 -8.70 -18.47 18.71
N LYS A 79 -9.41 -19.30 19.47
CA LYS A 79 -10.86 -19.19 19.68
C LYS A 79 -11.11 -18.69 21.11
N SER A 80 -11.38 -17.39 21.25
CA SER A 80 -11.83 -16.74 22.47
C SER A 80 -12.89 -15.69 22.13
N ASP A 81 -13.69 -15.27 23.12
CA ASP A 81 -14.68 -14.21 22.93
C ASP A 81 -14.01 -12.89 22.48
N GLN A 82 -12.80 -12.61 23.01
CA GLN A 82 -11.99 -11.45 22.60
C GLN A 82 -11.38 -11.61 21.20
N ALA A 83 -11.06 -12.83 20.75
CA ALA A 83 -10.57 -13.07 19.39
C ALA A 83 -11.61 -12.72 18.32
N ILE A 84 -12.91 -12.83 18.62
CA ILE A 84 -13.97 -12.38 17.71
C ILE A 84 -13.90 -10.87 17.51
N ALA A 85 -13.87 -10.09 18.60
CA ALA A 85 -13.78 -8.63 18.53
C ALA A 85 -12.50 -8.17 17.81
N PHE A 86 -11.37 -8.83 18.09
CA PHE A 86 -10.10 -8.47 17.49
C PHE A 86 -10.02 -8.80 15.99
N ARG A 87 -10.60 -9.93 15.55
CA ARG A 87 -10.74 -10.25 14.12
C ARG A 87 -11.64 -9.25 13.41
N ASN A 88 -12.78 -8.88 13.99
CA ASN A 88 -13.69 -7.89 13.40
C ASN A 88 -13.02 -6.52 13.23
N GLN A 89 -12.15 -6.15 14.17
CA GLN A 89 -11.38 -4.91 14.08
C GLN A 89 -10.30 -4.99 12.99
N ALA A 90 -9.55 -6.09 12.91
CA ALA A 90 -8.58 -6.32 11.85
C ALA A 90 -9.25 -6.33 10.46
N GLU A 91 -10.42 -6.95 10.34
CA GLU A 91 -11.26 -6.94 9.13
C GLU A 91 -11.67 -5.52 8.74
N THR A 92 -12.16 -4.73 9.70
CA THR A 92 -12.55 -3.33 9.47
C THR A 92 -11.36 -2.50 8.98
N TYR A 93 -10.19 -2.66 9.61
CA TYR A 93 -8.96 -1.97 9.20
C TYR A 93 -8.53 -2.36 7.78
N LEU A 94 -8.56 -3.65 7.45
CA LEU A 94 -8.22 -4.14 6.11
C LEU A 94 -9.19 -3.61 5.04
N VAL A 95 -10.50 -3.65 5.30
CA VAL A 95 -11.52 -3.13 4.36
C VAL A 95 -11.36 -1.63 4.15
N GLN A 96 -11.08 -0.86 5.21
CA GLN A 96 -10.84 0.58 5.11
C GLN A 96 -9.53 0.92 4.41
N ALA A 97 -8.45 0.17 4.65
CA ALA A 97 -7.16 0.37 3.99
C ALA A 97 -7.19 -0.03 2.49
N LEU A 98 -7.98 -1.05 2.14
CA LEU A 98 -8.11 -1.53 0.76
C LEU A 98 -9.10 -0.71 -0.07
N LYS A 99 -10.10 -0.07 0.52
CA LYS A 99 -11.05 0.81 -0.19
C LYS A 99 -10.37 1.88 -1.07
N PRO A 100 -9.50 2.76 -0.54
CA PRO A 100 -8.83 3.78 -1.36
C PRO A 100 -7.82 3.18 -2.33
N THR A 101 -7.28 2.00 -2.01
CA THR A 101 -6.37 1.24 -2.88
C THR A 101 -7.15 0.77 -4.12
N VAL A 102 -8.25 0.03 -3.95
CA VAL A 102 -9.09 -0.46 -5.05
C VAL A 102 -9.67 0.67 -5.90
N GLU A 103 -10.06 1.80 -5.29
CA GLU A 103 -10.51 2.98 -6.03
C GLU A 103 -9.41 3.60 -6.91
N LYS A 104 -8.15 3.63 -6.44
CA LYS A 104 -6.99 4.09 -7.23
C LYS A 104 -6.66 3.17 -8.42
N PHE A 105 -6.95 1.87 -8.32
CA PHE A 105 -6.67 0.88 -9.39
C PHE A 105 -7.81 0.71 -10.40
N ASN A 106 -9.02 1.19 -10.10
CA ASN A 106 -10.19 1.00 -10.98
C ASN A 106 -10.39 2.10 -12.03
N THR A 107 -9.52 3.10 -12.07
CA THR A 107 -9.45 4.10 -13.14
C THR A 107 -8.11 3.99 -13.86
N PRO A 108 -8.08 3.60 -15.15
CA PRO A 108 -6.83 3.43 -15.90
C PRO A 108 -5.92 4.67 -15.97
N SER A 109 -6.42 5.87 -15.62
CA SER A 109 -5.65 7.13 -15.59
C SER A 109 -4.81 7.29 -14.31
N THR A 110 -5.34 6.90 -13.15
CA THR A 110 -4.71 7.18 -11.84
C THR A 110 -3.52 6.30 -11.53
N LEU A 111 -3.33 5.20 -12.26
CA LEU A 111 -2.16 4.34 -12.10
C LEU A 111 -0.88 4.98 -12.61
N LEU A 112 -0.95 5.75 -13.70
CA LEU A 112 0.19 6.53 -14.18
C LEU A 112 0.44 7.72 -13.24
N ASP A 113 -0.61 8.42 -12.84
CA ASP A 113 -0.51 9.62 -11.99
C ASP A 113 0.02 9.28 -10.59
N ALA A 114 -0.47 8.20 -9.97
CA ALA A 114 0.00 7.75 -8.65
C ALA A 114 1.42 7.18 -8.69
N LEU A 115 1.81 6.52 -9.78
CA LEU A 115 3.19 6.05 -9.94
C LEU A 115 4.15 7.23 -10.17
N VAL A 116 3.69 8.31 -10.81
CA VAL A 116 4.46 9.55 -11.01
C VAL A 116 4.61 10.35 -9.72
N ASP A 117 3.57 10.38 -8.88
CA ASP A 117 3.59 11.05 -7.56
C ASP A 117 4.48 10.31 -6.54
N ASP A 118 4.51 8.98 -6.57
CA ASP A 118 5.34 8.15 -5.67
C ASP A 118 6.83 8.12 -6.12
N LEU A 119 7.09 8.37 -7.41
CA LEU A 119 8.44 8.51 -7.97
C LEU A 119 9.01 9.94 -7.83
N ALA A 120 8.35 10.82 -7.06
CA ALA A 120 8.71 12.22 -6.86
C ALA A 120 9.93 12.41 -5.93
N ASP A 121 11.02 11.67 -6.20
CA ASP A 121 12.36 12.12 -5.87
C ASP A 121 12.87 13.01 -7.03
N ASP A 122 13.29 14.21 -6.66
CA ASP A 122 13.05 15.49 -7.35
C ASP A 122 13.94 15.80 -8.58
N ILE A 123 14.38 14.79 -9.34
CA ILE A 123 15.27 14.98 -10.52
C ILE A 123 14.79 14.20 -11.74
N LEU A 124 14.42 12.93 -11.58
CA LEU A 124 14.04 12.09 -12.72
C LEU A 124 12.68 12.51 -13.31
N ALA A 125 11.74 12.93 -12.46
CA ALA A 125 10.44 13.41 -12.88
C ALA A 125 10.50 14.74 -13.66
N GLN A 126 11.46 15.62 -13.32
CA GLN A 126 11.67 16.85 -14.09
C GLN A 126 12.26 16.55 -15.46
N GLU A 127 13.27 15.68 -15.54
CA GLU A 127 13.88 15.26 -16.81
C GLU A 127 12.85 14.57 -17.74
N ILE A 128 11.96 13.74 -17.19
CA ILE A 128 10.90 13.10 -17.99
C ILE A 128 9.92 14.15 -18.54
N ARG A 129 9.50 15.13 -17.73
CA ARG A 129 8.63 16.24 -18.16
C ARG A 129 9.29 17.08 -19.25
N ASP A 130 10.54 17.48 -19.06
CA ASP A 130 11.28 18.30 -20.02
C ASP A 130 11.44 17.59 -21.37
N ARG A 131 11.70 16.28 -21.36
CA ARG A 131 11.78 15.47 -22.59
C ARG A 131 10.44 15.36 -23.33
N LEU A 132 9.33 15.26 -22.60
CA LEU A 132 7.99 15.22 -23.20
C LEU A 132 7.67 16.56 -23.88
N ASP A 133 7.96 17.68 -23.23
CA ASP A 133 7.74 19.02 -23.78
C ASP A 133 8.59 19.27 -25.03
N GLN A 134 9.86 18.86 -25.02
CA GLN A 134 10.72 18.93 -26.20
C GLN A 134 10.15 18.13 -27.38
N ARG A 135 9.71 16.88 -27.15
CA ARG A 135 9.11 16.05 -28.22
C ARG A 135 7.81 16.63 -28.75
N LEU A 136 6.98 17.23 -27.89
CA LEU A 136 5.74 17.89 -28.31
C LEU A 136 6.04 19.15 -29.13
N ALA A 137 7.05 19.94 -28.74
CA ALA A 137 7.49 21.11 -29.50
C ALA A 137 8.02 20.73 -30.89
N THR A 138 8.84 19.67 -30.99
CA THR A 138 9.33 19.17 -32.29
C THR A 138 8.17 18.71 -33.17
N LYS A 139 7.21 17.94 -32.64
CA LYS A 139 6.02 17.53 -33.41
C LYS A 139 5.17 18.70 -33.87
N ARG A 140 5.03 19.75 -33.05
CA ARG A 140 4.33 20.99 -33.44
C ARG A 140 5.06 21.69 -34.59
N GLN A 141 6.39 21.74 -34.55
CA GLN A 141 7.21 22.30 -35.65
C GLN A 141 7.10 21.47 -36.93
N GLU A 142 7.18 20.14 -36.84
CA GLU A 142 7.00 19.24 -37.98
C GLU A 142 5.62 19.40 -38.62
N ARG A 143 4.57 19.49 -37.79
CA ARG A 143 3.20 19.76 -38.27
C ARG A 143 3.09 21.13 -38.94
N ALA A 144 3.70 22.17 -38.36
CA ALA A 144 3.71 23.51 -38.96
C ALA A 144 4.45 23.54 -40.30
N ALA A 145 5.57 22.83 -40.42
CA ALA A 145 6.33 22.68 -41.65
C ALA A 145 5.53 21.93 -42.73
N LEU A 146 4.84 20.85 -42.35
CA LEU A 146 3.94 20.11 -43.25
C LEU A 146 2.78 20.98 -43.74
N VAL A 147 2.12 21.72 -42.84
CA VAL A 147 1.05 22.67 -43.20
C VAL A 147 1.55 23.73 -44.17
N SER A 148 2.74 24.30 -43.93
CA SER A 148 3.37 25.28 -44.81
C SER A 148 3.71 24.69 -46.19
N ALA A 149 4.26 23.48 -46.24
CA ALA A 149 4.60 22.79 -47.49
C ALA A 149 3.36 22.43 -48.32
N VAL A 150 2.30 21.93 -47.68
CA VAL A 150 1.01 21.66 -48.32
C VAL A 150 0.40 22.94 -48.90
N GLY A 151 0.45 24.05 -48.16
CA GLY A 151 0.01 25.36 -48.64
C GLY A 151 0.80 25.86 -49.86
N LYS A 152 2.12 25.67 -49.90
CA LYS A 152 2.97 26.01 -51.06
C LYS A 152 2.67 25.18 -52.30
N LEU A 153 2.19 23.95 -52.14
CA LEU A 153 1.79 23.05 -53.23
C LEU A 153 0.34 23.28 -53.71
N GLY A 154 -0.39 24.23 -53.10
CA GLY A 154 -1.80 24.53 -53.46
C GLY A 154 -2.77 23.40 -53.13
N LEU A 155 -2.37 22.45 -52.27
CA LEU A 155 -3.18 21.30 -51.89
C LEU A 155 -4.06 21.65 -50.67
N PRO A 156 -5.29 21.08 -50.58
CA PRO A 156 -6.19 21.36 -49.46
C PRO A 156 -5.65 20.77 -48.15
N ILE A 157 -5.59 21.60 -47.10
CA ILE A 157 -5.13 21.18 -45.77
C ILE A 157 -6.22 20.33 -45.09
N PRO A 158 -5.90 19.12 -44.58
CA PRO A 158 -6.87 18.26 -43.91
C PRO A 158 -7.55 18.95 -42.71
N GLN A 159 -8.88 18.84 -42.62
CA GLN A 159 -9.68 19.45 -41.54
C GLN A 159 -9.20 19.04 -40.13
N LYS A 160 -8.79 17.78 -39.94
CA LYS A 160 -8.20 17.26 -38.68
C LYS A 160 -6.90 17.97 -38.23
N TRP A 161 -6.32 18.84 -39.07
CA TRP A 161 -5.13 19.64 -38.74
C TRP A 161 -5.48 21.06 -38.26
N HIS A 162 -6.76 21.43 -38.19
CA HIS A 162 -7.22 22.74 -37.70
C HIS A 162 -7.54 22.75 -36.20
N SER A 163 -7.52 21.60 -35.53
CA SER A 163 -7.75 21.49 -34.09
C SER A 163 -6.43 21.23 -33.36
N ALA A 164 -5.89 22.27 -32.73
CA ALA A 164 -5.00 22.24 -31.58
C ALA A 164 -4.92 23.66 -31.02
#